data_AF-A0A933RQB7-F1
#
_entry.id   AF-A0A933RQB7-F1
#
_cell.length_a   1.000
_cell.length_b   1.000
_cell.length_c   1.000
_cell.angle_alpha   90.00
_cell.angle_beta   90.00
_cell.angle_gamma   90.00
#
_symmetry.space_group_name_H-M   'P 1'
#
loop_
_entity.id
_entity.type
_entity.pdbx_description
1 polymer ?
#
loop_
_entity_poly.entity_id
_entity_poly.type
_entity_poly.pdbx_seq_one_letter_code
_entity_poly.pdbx_strand_id
1 'polypeptide(L)'
;MVHKIMVPTICMILILGLTVGCSSANKSRLSENPDPVIKGELNENSAHDALETKVTNQMSFLEQNKESFRKQVVSAPSSDVTYYYKYYDEFPEGTKSADISIQPGDTVLSPAYAATVKYRKVRYQTRYTKSEAKAENDNDFIRDEGIENDDYEFIDGKWRLKSAVFEVTKTSVYRDDRWTATQGRIKRTEEEKPEYFVDKLRTLFGLLD
;
A
#
# COMPACT_ATOMS: atom_id res chain seq x y z
N MET A 1 9.15 67.92 -16.71
CA MET A 1 7.92 67.23 -17.13
C MET A 1 8.15 65.73 -17.04
N VAL A 2 7.71 65.13 -15.95
CA VAL A 2 6.66 64.08 -15.86
C VAL A 2 7.17 62.66 -16.15
N HIS A 3 7.25 61.88 -15.07
CA HIS A 3 7.41 60.43 -15.02
C HIS A 3 6.29 59.69 -15.77
N LYS A 4 6.61 58.59 -16.47
CA LYS A 4 5.72 57.39 -16.64
C LYS A 4 6.60 56.14 -16.79
N ILE A 5 6.76 55.33 -15.75
CA ILE A 5 5.91 54.22 -15.26
C ILE A 5 6.43 52.86 -15.75
N MET A 6 7.01 52.15 -14.78
CA MET A 6 7.33 50.73 -14.72
C MET A 6 6.17 49.81 -15.10
N VAL A 7 6.51 48.75 -15.84
CA VAL A 7 6.16 47.32 -15.64
C VAL A 7 4.68 46.97 -15.42
N PRO A 8 4.11 46.13 -16.31
CA PRO A 8 3.65 44.84 -15.81
C PRO A 8 3.86 43.70 -16.84
N THR A 9 5.01 43.04 -16.79
CA THR A 9 5.25 41.76 -17.50
C THR A 9 5.69 40.67 -16.52
N ILE A 10 5.24 40.76 -15.26
CA ILE A 10 5.56 39.82 -14.17
C ILE A 10 4.27 39.31 -13.51
N CYS A 11 3.21 39.09 -14.29
CA CYS A 11 1.97 38.46 -13.78
C CYS A 11 1.60 37.15 -14.49
N MET A 12 2.32 36.76 -15.54
CA MET A 12 1.98 35.58 -16.36
C MET A 12 2.85 34.34 -16.10
N ILE A 13 3.77 34.39 -15.12
CA ILE A 13 4.60 33.23 -14.73
C ILE A 13 4.14 32.62 -13.40
N LEU A 14 3.28 33.31 -12.63
CA LEU A 14 2.87 32.86 -11.29
C LEU A 14 1.63 31.94 -11.28
N ILE A 15 0.97 31.73 -12.42
CA ILE A 15 -0.26 30.91 -12.50
C ILE A 15 0.02 29.48 -13.00
N LEU A 16 1.20 29.20 -13.59
CA LEU A 16 1.58 27.86 -14.06
C LEU A 16 2.22 26.95 -12.99
N GLY A 17 2.33 27.41 -11.74
CA GLY A 17 2.95 26.64 -10.65
C GLY A 17 1.99 25.81 -9.78
N LEU A 18 0.68 25.89 -9.98
CA LEU A 18 -0.32 25.35 -9.03
C LEU A 18 -1.04 24.08 -9.46
N THR A 19 -0.64 23.42 -10.55
CA THR A 19 -1.35 22.23 -11.06
C THR A 19 -0.60 20.90 -10.91
N VAL A 20 0.46 20.83 -10.10
CA VAL A 20 1.16 19.55 -9.81
C VAL A 20 1.14 19.27 -8.31
N GLY A 21 -0.06 19.16 -7.75
CA GLY A 21 -0.28 18.79 -6.34
C GLY A 21 -1.40 17.77 -6.18
N CYS A 22 -1.70 16.98 -7.21
CA CYS A 22 -2.68 15.91 -7.12
C CYS A 22 -2.02 14.64 -6.57
N SER A 23 -2.26 14.38 -5.28
CA SER A 23 -2.27 13.04 -4.65
C SER A 23 -1.09 12.11 -4.98
N SER A 24 0.08 12.41 -4.43
CA SER A 24 1.27 11.53 -4.47
C SER A 24 1.34 10.49 -3.36
N ALA A 25 0.29 10.36 -2.53
CA ALA A 25 0.29 9.40 -1.43
C ALA A 25 0.45 7.98 -2.00
N ASN A 26 1.63 7.38 -1.81
CA ASN A 26 1.98 5.98 -2.06
C ASN A 26 2.20 5.45 -3.49
N LYS A 27 2.20 6.26 -4.56
CA LYS A 27 2.61 5.73 -5.88
C LYS A 27 4.02 5.15 -5.91
N SER A 28 4.92 5.60 -5.02
CA SER A 28 6.29 5.08 -4.90
C SER A 28 6.38 3.63 -4.41
N ARG A 29 5.28 3.06 -3.93
CA ARG A 29 5.21 1.69 -3.40
C ARG A 29 4.49 0.71 -4.34
N LEU A 30 4.22 1.15 -5.56
CA LEU A 30 3.74 0.34 -6.67
C LEU A 30 4.92 -0.27 -7.43
N SER A 31 4.81 -1.54 -7.79
CA SER A 31 5.75 -2.13 -8.74
C SER A 31 5.72 -1.33 -10.06
N GLU A 32 6.88 -0.98 -10.58
CA GLU A 32 7.00 -0.39 -11.92
C GLU A 32 6.71 -1.41 -13.03
N ASN A 33 6.69 -2.70 -12.69
CA ASN A 33 6.35 -3.75 -13.63
C ASN A 33 4.87 -3.66 -13.99
N PRO A 34 4.53 -3.60 -15.29
CA PRO A 34 3.13 -3.57 -15.69
C PRO A 34 2.42 -4.84 -15.26
N ASP A 35 1.17 -4.68 -14.83
CA ASP A 35 0.31 -5.82 -14.54
C ASP A 35 0.23 -6.77 -15.75
N PRO A 36 0.31 -8.09 -15.53
CA PRO A 36 0.16 -9.07 -16.59
C PRO A 36 -1.24 -8.94 -17.22
N VAL A 37 -1.25 -8.82 -18.55
CA VAL A 37 -2.48 -8.75 -19.35
C VAL A 37 -2.61 -10.04 -20.13
N ILE A 38 -3.74 -10.72 -19.96
CA ILE A 38 -4.03 -11.94 -20.71
C ILE A 38 -4.48 -11.54 -22.12
N LYS A 39 -3.61 -11.76 -23.11
CA LYS A 39 -3.85 -11.43 -24.53
C LYS A 39 -4.40 -12.59 -25.36
N GLY A 40 -4.49 -13.79 -24.77
CA GLY A 40 -4.92 -15.03 -25.42
C GLY A 40 -6.22 -15.59 -24.84
N GLU A 41 -6.41 -16.89 -24.97
CA GLU A 41 -7.56 -17.58 -24.37
C GLU A 41 -7.52 -17.47 -22.85
N LEU A 42 -8.63 -16.97 -22.30
CA LEU A 42 -8.83 -16.90 -20.86
C LEU A 42 -9.27 -18.27 -20.35
N ASN A 43 -8.42 -18.93 -19.59
CA ASN A 43 -8.71 -20.16 -18.88
C ASN A 43 -8.12 -20.09 -17.46
N GLU A 44 -8.46 -21.06 -16.62
CA GLU A 44 -8.04 -21.07 -15.21
C GLU A 44 -6.51 -21.00 -15.04
N ASN A 45 -5.74 -21.71 -15.87
CA ASN A 45 -4.28 -21.69 -15.80
C ASN A 45 -3.72 -20.31 -16.20
N SER A 46 -4.20 -19.73 -17.30
CA SER A 46 -3.72 -18.40 -17.73
C SER A 46 -4.12 -17.30 -16.74
N ALA A 47 -5.29 -17.44 -16.10
CA ALA A 47 -5.72 -16.58 -15.01
C ALA A 47 -4.83 -16.75 -13.76
N HIS A 48 -4.51 -17.98 -13.39
CA HIS A 48 -3.60 -18.30 -12.28
C HIS A 48 -2.21 -17.74 -12.48
N ASP A 49 -1.56 -18.04 -13.60
CA ASP A 49 -0.20 -17.61 -13.90
C ASP A 49 -0.08 -16.08 -13.92
N ALA A 50 -1.11 -15.38 -14.42
CA ALA A 50 -1.18 -13.92 -14.39
C ALA A 50 -1.30 -13.39 -12.96
N LEU A 51 -2.13 -14.01 -12.10
CA LEU A 51 -2.27 -13.57 -10.71
C LEU A 51 -0.99 -13.82 -9.91
N GLU A 52 -0.42 -15.02 -10.05
CA GLU A 52 0.85 -15.38 -9.41
C GLU A 52 1.94 -14.39 -9.80
N THR A 53 2.08 -14.09 -11.10
CA THR A 53 3.05 -13.10 -11.60
C THR A 53 2.82 -11.73 -10.99
N LYS A 54 1.56 -11.24 -10.92
CA LYS A 54 1.23 -9.94 -10.31
C LYS A 54 1.62 -9.90 -8.83
N VAL A 55 1.24 -10.93 -8.06
CA VAL A 55 1.51 -11.03 -6.62
C VAL A 55 3.01 -11.14 -6.36
N THR A 56 3.71 -12.03 -7.05
CA THR A 56 5.17 -12.20 -6.90
C THR A 56 5.93 -10.93 -7.27
N ASN A 57 5.53 -10.22 -8.33
CA ASN A 57 6.15 -8.94 -8.72
C ASN A 57 5.97 -7.90 -7.62
N GLN A 58 4.78 -7.79 -7.04
CA GLN A 58 4.51 -6.86 -5.96
C GLN A 58 5.30 -7.21 -4.69
N MET A 59 5.28 -8.47 -4.24
CA MET A 59 6.04 -8.90 -3.07
C MET A 59 7.55 -8.70 -3.27
N SER A 60 8.08 -9.04 -4.45
CA SER A 60 9.49 -8.87 -4.78
C SER A 60 9.89 -7.39 -4.81
N PHE A 61 9.05 -6.53 -5.38
CA PHE A 61 9.28 -5.09 -5.36
C PHE A 61 9.33 -4.53 -3.93
N LEU A 62 8.39 -4.94 -3.07
CA LEU A 62 8.35 -4.53 -1.66
C LEU A 62 9.60 -4.99 -0.89
N GLU A 63 10.01 -6.25 -1.06
CA GLU A 63 11.18 -6.81 -0.40
C GLU A 63 12.49 -6.14 -0.87
N GLN A 64 12.66 -5.93 -2.18
CA GLN A 64 13.86 -5.30 -2.75
C GLN A 64 14.04 -3.85 -2.30
N ASN A 65 12.94 -3.13 -2.06
CA ASN A 65 12.95 -1.72 -1.68
C ASN A 65 12.79 -1.48 -0.17
N LYS A 66 12.80 -2.54 0.66
CA LYS A 66 12.47 -2.43 2.09
C LYS A 66 13.34 -1.43 2.86
N GLU A 67 14.64 -1.35 2.57
CA GLU A 67 15.54 -0.40 3.23
C GLU A 67 15.26 1.06 2.85
N SER A 68 14.76 1.29 1.63
CA SER A 68 14.28 2.60 1.20
C SER A 68 12.96 2.93 1.90
N PHE A 69 12.02 1.99 1.88
CA PHE A 69 10.70 2.12 2.50
C PHE A 69 10.74 2.28 4.01
N ARG A 70 11.72 1.68 4.68
CA ARG A 70 11.98 1.88 6.11
C ARG A 70 12.26 3.34 6.46
N LYS A 71 12.77 4.14 5.53
CA LYS A 71 13.08 5.56 5.74
C LYS A 71 11.96 6.50 5.28
N GLN A 72 11.12 6.04 4.37
CA GLN A 72 10.06 6.87 3.77
C GLN A 72 8.85 7.02 4.71
N VAL A 73 8.49 8.28 4.97
CA VAL A 73 7.21 8.62 5.61
C VAL A 73 6.06 8.51 4.62
N VAL A 74 4.96 7.95 5.09
CA VAL A 74 3.71 7.74 4.38
C VAL A 74 2.62 8.56 5.04
N SER A 75 1.79 9.20 4.24
CA SER A 75 0.60 9.92 4.68
C SER A 75 -0.66 9.04 4.61
N ALA A 76 -1.50 9.14 5.62
CA ALA A 76 -2.76 8.43 5.77
C ALA A 76 -3.87 9.47 6.08
N PRO A 77 -4.62 9.93 5.06
CA PRO A 77 -5.67 10.95 5.25
C PRO A 77 -6.92 10.36 5.90
N SER A 78 -7.23 10.71 7.14
CA SER A 78 -8.52 10.47 7.81
C SER A 78 -9.44 11.68 7.68
N SER A 79 -10.76 11.52 7.87
CA SER A 79 -11.83 12.51 7.55
C SER A 79 -11.47 13.98 7.77
N ASP A 80 -10.78 14.28 8.87
CA ASP A 80 -10.44 15.65 9.28
C ASP A 80 -8.94 15.86 9.54
N VAL A 81 -8.11 14.84 9.33
CA VAL A 81 -6.67 14.89 9.68
C VAL A 81 -5.84 13.90 8.89
N THR A 82 -4.65 14.33 8.46
CA THR A 82 -3.63 13.45 7.89
C THR A 82 -2.70 12.92 8.98
N TYR A 83 -2.57 11.61 9.05
CA TYR A 83 -1.57 10.95 9.87
C TYR A 83 -0.34 10.60 9.04
N TYR A 84 0.82 10.56 9.68
CA TYR A 84 2.11 10.25 9.10
C TYR A 84 2.77 9.12 9.89
N TYR A 85 3.42 8.19 9.20
CA TYR A 85 4.11 7.04 9.80
C TYR A 85 5.08 6.44 8.77
N LYS A 86 6.02 5.59 9.21
CA LYS A 86 6.85 4.78 8.31
C LYS A 86 6.40 3.33 8.40
N TYR A 87 6.49 2.60 7.29
CA TYR A 87 6.33 1.16 7.31
C TYR A 87 7.11 0.45 6.21
N TYR A 88 7.40 -0.82 6.42
CA TYR A 88 7.88 -1.75 5.39
C TYR A 88 7.40 -3.17 5.74
N ASP A 89 7.37 -4.03 4.73
CA ASP A 89 6.91 -5.41 4.86
C ASP A 89 8.05 -6.37 4.54
N GLU A 90 8.00 -7.56 5.14
CA GLU A 90 8.87 -8.71 4.83
C GLU A 90 8.02 -9.95 4.60
N PHE A 91 8.50 -10.82 3.70
CA PHE A 91 7.82 -12.06 3.33
C PHE A 91 8.67 -13.27 3.76
N PRO A 92 8.53 -13.76 5.01
CA PRO A 92 9.43 -14.76 5.58
C PRO A 92 9.40 -16.12 4.87
N GLU A 93 8.31 -16.43 4.17
CA GLU A 93 8.16 -17.66 3.37
C GLU A 93 8.59 -17.46 1.90
N GLY A 94 9.04 -16.25 1.55
CA GLY A 94 9.46 -15.86 0.20
C GLY A 94 8.31 -15.39 -0.68
N THR A 95 8.64 -14.78 -1.82
CA THR A 95 7.68 -14.09 -2.72
C THR A 95 6.88 -15.02 -3.63
N LYS A 96 7.13 -16.33 -3.55
CA LYS A 96 6.45 -17.39 -4.30
C LYS A 96 5.66 -18.35 -3.41
N SER A 97 5.44 -17.97 -2.15
CA SER A 97 4.75 -18.81 -1.15
C SER A 97 3.25 -18.52 -1.03
N ALA A 98 2.72 -17.62 -1.86
CA ALA A 98 1.31 -17.26 -1.81
C ALA A 98 0.43 -18.45 -2.22
N ASP A 99 -0.57 -18.75 -1.40
CA ASP A 99 -1.65 -19.68 -1.70
C ASP A 99 -2.73 -18.93 -2.49
N ILE A 100 -3.02 -19.40 -3.70
CA ILE A 100 -3.92 -18.74 -4.65
C ILE A 100 -5.10 -19.67 -4.91
N SER A 101 -6.30 -19.22 -4.56
CA SER A 101 -7.55 -19.91 -4.86
C SER A 101 -8.36 -19.09 -5.86
N ILE A 102 -8.65 -19.67 -7.02
CA ILE A 102 -9.41 -19.03 -8.09
C ILE A 102 -10.78 -19.69 -8.22
N GLN A 103 -11.81 -18.88 -8.46
CA GLN A 103 -13.17 -19.34 -8.69
C GLN A 103 -13.72 -18.67 -9.96
N PRO A 104 -14.33 -19.42 -10.88
CA PRO A 104 -15.00 -18.84 -12.03
C PRO A 104 -16.22 -18.01 -11.58
N GLY A 105 -16.55 -16.97 -12.33
CA GLY A 105 -17.77 -16.19 -12.12
C GLY A 105 -19.02 -16.98 -12.48
N ASP A 106 -20.02 -16.96 -11.59
CA ASP A 106 -21.26 -17.74 -11.76
C ASP A 106 -22.24 -17.13 -12.77
N THR A 107 -22.04 -15.87 -13.18
CA THR A 107 -22.97 -15.15 -14.06
C THR A 107 -22.26 -14.32 -15.12
N VAL A 108 -22.98 -13.99 -16.20
CA VAL A 108 -22.51 -13.08 -17.27
C VAL A 108 -22.23 -11.67 -16.74
N LEU A 109 -22.85 -11.28 -15.63
CA LEU A 109 -22.67 -9.96 -15.00
C LEU A 109 -21.56 -9.96 -13.93
N SER A 110 -21.03 -11.13 -13.58
CA SER A 110 -19.93 -11.28 -12.62
C SER A 110 -18.57 -11.18 -13.33
N PRO A 111 -17.50 -10.76 -12.64
CA PRO A 111 -16.14 -10.93 -13.15
C PRO A 111 -15.91 -12.37 -13.60
N ALA A 112 -15.18 -12.56 -14.70
CA ALA A 112 -14.97 -13.90 -15.26
C ALA A 112 -14.30 -14.86 -14.25
N TYR A 113 -13.47 -14.31 -13.37
CA TYR A 113 -12.88 -14.99 -12.23
C TYR A 113 -12.83 -14.07 -11.02
N ALA A 114 -12.95 -14.67 -9.85
CA ALA A 114 -12.58 -14.10 -8.56
C ALA A 114 -11.46 -14.94 -7.95
N ALA A 115 -10.63 -14.33 -7.11
CA ALA A 115 -9.56 -15.04 -6.43
C ALA A 115 -9.34 -14.54 -5.02
N THR A 116 -8.87 -15.43 -4.15
CA THR A 116 -8.33 -15.09 -2.84
C THR A 116 -6.87 -15.55 -2.81
N VAL A 117 -5.99 -14.63 -2.42
CA VAL A 117 -4.56 -14.84 -2.28
C VAL A 117 -4.19 -14.73 -0.81
N LYS A 118 -3.48 -15.73 -0.29
CA LYS A 118 -3.06 -15.78 1.12
C LYS A 118 -1.56 -15.94 1.24
N TYR A 119 -0.91 -15.14 2.07
CA TYR A 119 0.53 -15.29 2.34
C TYR A 119 0.92 -14.77 3.71
N ARG A 120 1.99 -15.35 4.29
CA ARG A 120 2.56 -14.82 5.52
C ARG A 120 3.29 -13.51 5.26
N LYS A 121 3.00 -12.49 6.08
CA LYS A 121 3.61 -11.18 6.02
C LYS A 121 4.05 -10.72 7.42
N VAL A 122 5.20 -10.07 7.49
CA VAL A 122 5.64 -9.32 8.67
C VAL A 122 5.65 -7.84 8.31
N ARG A 123 4.83 -7.03 8.98
CA ARG A 123 4.76 -5.58 8.81
C ARG A 123 5.50 -4.90 9.95
N TYR A 124 6.42 -4.01 9.61
CA TYR A 124 7.05 -3.10 10.56
C TYR A 124 6.46 -1.72 10.36
N GLN A 125 5.93 -1.10 11.42
CA GLN A 125 5.35 0.23 11.34
C GLN A 125 5.68 1.07 12.57
N THR A 126 5.90 2.37 12.38
CA THR A 126 6.02 3.32 13.49
C THR A 126 4.65 3.75 14.00
N ARG A 127 4.61 4.61 15.03
CA ARG A 127 3.35 5.18 15.52
C ARG A 127 2.79 6.20 14.54
N TYR A 128 1.47 6.31 14.51
CA TYR A 128 0.78 7.33 13.74
C TYR A 128 0.88 8.69 14.44
N THR A 129 1.25 9.74 13.70
CA THR A 129 1.34 11.10 14.24
C THR A 129 0.76 12.11 13.28
N LYS A 130 0.20 13.20 13.79
CA LYS A 130 -0.31 14.32 12.97
C LYS A 130 0.80 15.21 12.40
N SER A 131 2.05 14.97 12.77
CA SER A 131 3.22 15.75 12.34
C SER A 131 4.16 14.90 11.51
N GLU A 132 4.32 15.26 10.24
CA GLU A 132 5.26 14.62 9.31
C GLU A 132 6.69 14.63 9.84
N ALA A 133 7.17 15.77 10.36
CA ALA A 133 8.50 15.87 10.96
C ALA A 133 8.70 14.95 12.17
N LYS A 134 7.65 14.70 12.97
CA LYS A 134 7.72 13.69 14.04
C LYS A 134 7.81 12.28 13.48
N ALA A 135 7.06 11.96 12.42
CA ALA A 135 7.13 10.65 11.77
C ALA A 135 8.52 10.41 11.14
N GLU A 136 9.11 11.44 10.52
CA GLU A 136 10.45 11.39 9.93
C GLU A 136 11.53 11.04 10.97
N ASN A 137 11.37 11.49 12.21
CA ASN A 137 12.30 11.19 13.31
C ASN A 137 11.92 9.93 14.11
N ASP A 138 10.75 9.33 13.88
CA ASP A 138 10.31 8.12 14.56
C ASP A 138 11.03 6.90 13.98
N ASN A 139 11.72 6.17 14.85
CA ASN A 139 12.42 4.92 14.52
C ASN A 139 11.94 3.76 15.40
N ASP A 140 10.89 3.96 16.21
CA ASP A 140 10.34 2.97 17.11
C ASP A 140 9.35 2.07 16.35
N PHE A 141 9.89 1.14 15.58
CA PHE A 141 9.07 0.19 14.82
C PHE A 141 8.37 -0.82 15.74
N ILE A 142 7.09 -1.05 15.45
CA ILE A 142 6.27 -2.15 15.93
C ILE A 142 6.27 -3.23 14.86
N ARG A 143 6.50 -4.49 15.24
CA ARG A 143 6.55 -5.64 14.35
C ARG A 143 5.27 -6.46 14.50
N ASP A 144 4.44 -6.46 13.47
CA ASP A 144 3.22 -7.25 13.36
C ASP A 144 3.46 -8.44 12.42
N GLU A 145 3.26 -9.67 12.91
CA GLU A 145 3.34 -10.91 12.14
C GLU A 145 1.93 -11.44 11.90
N GLY A 146 1.61 -11.86 10.66
CA GLY A 146 0.26 -12.29 10.33
C GLY A 146 0.11 -12.90 8.94
N ILE A 147 -1.14 -13.08 8.54
CA ILE A 147 -1.53 -13.56 7.21
C ILE A 147 -2.22 -12.41 6.46
N GLU A 148 -1.73 -12.10 5.27
CA GLU A 148 -2.48 -11.25 4.34
C GLU A 148 -3.51 -12.10 3.59
N ASN A 149 -4.72 -11.58 3.48
CA ASN A 149 -5.76 -12.09 2.59
C ASN A 149 -6.10 -10.98 1.59
N ASP A 150 -5.70 -11.17 0.33
CA ASP A 150 -6.00 -10.26 -0.77
C ASP A 150 -7.05 -10.90 -1.68
N ASP A 151 -8.20 -10.24 -1.88
CA ASP A 151 -9.24 -10.67 -2.81
C ASP A 151 -9.12 -9.90 -4.11
N TYR A 152 -9.21 -10.62 -5.23
CA TYR A 152 -9.08 -10.08 -6.57
C TYR A 152 -10.29 -10.41 -7.44
N GLU A 153 -10.55 -9.53 -8.41
CA GLU A 153 -11.52 -9.74 -9.47
C GLU A 153 -10.84 -9.58 -10.83
N PHE A 154 -11.19 -10.46 -11.78
CA PHE A 154 -10.69 -10.39 -13.13
C PHE A 154 -11.61 -9.53 -14.02
N ILE A 155 -11.14 -8.34 -14.38
CA ILE A 155 -11.90 -7.33 -15.11
C ILE A 155 -11.05 -6.80 -16.26
N ASP A 156 -11.62 -6.74 -17.47
CA ASP A 156 -10.99 -6.21 -18.68
C ASP A 156 -9.60 -6.80 -18.99
N GLY A 157 -9.44 -8.10 -18.77
CA GLY A 157 -8.20 -8.83 -19.07
C GLY A 157 -7.10 -8.71 -18.01
N LYS A 158 -7.42 -8.17 -16.82
CA LYS A 158 -6.48 -7.94 -15.71
C LYS A 158 -7.07 -8.32 -14.37
N TRP A 159 -6.20 -8.68 -13.43
CA TRP A 159 -6.54 -8.83 -12.02
C TRP A 159 -6.55 -7.48 -11.32
N ARG A 160 -7.69 -7.13 -10.73
CA ARG A 160 -7.91 -5.92 -9.92
C ARG A 160 -8.05 -6.32 -8.47
N LEU A 161 -7.32 -5.65 -7.57
CA LEU A 161 -7.45 -5.90 -6.14
C LEU A 161 -8.78 -5.32 -5.65
N LYS A 162 -9.64 -6.18 -5.11
CA LYS A 162 -10.95 -5.83 -4.56
C LYS A 162 -10.86 -5.45 -3.08
N SER A 163 -10.13 -6.24 -2.31
CA SER A 163 -9.92 -6.00 -0.88
C SER A 163 -8.61 -6.61 -0.42
N ALA A 164 -8.01 -6.00 0.61
CA ALA A 164 -6.88 -6.55 1.33
C ALA A 164 -7.20 -6.55 2.82
N VAL A 165 -6.81 -7.60 3.55
CA VAL A 165 -6.96 -7.70 4.99
C VAL A 165 -5.73 -8.35 5.60
N PHE A 166 -5.03 -7.62 6.46
CA PHE A 166 -3.91 -8.16 7.24
C PHE A 166 -4.36 -8.67 8.61
N GLU A 167 -4.41 -9.99 8.78
CA GLU A 167 -4.74 -10.63 10.04
C GLU A 167 -3.51 -10.79 10.93
N VAL A 168 -3.31 -9.82 11.83
CA VAL A 168 -2.21 -9.85 12.80
C VAL A 168 -2.42 -10.97 13.82
N THR A 169 -1.47 -11.91 13.85
CA THR A 169 -1.43 -13.03 14.80
C THR A 169 -0.52 -12.75 15.99
N LYS A 170 0.50 -11.90 15.81
CA LYS A 170 1.47 -11.55 16.86
C LYS A 170 2.00 -10.14 16.66
N THR A 171 2.10 -9.39 17.76
CA THR A 171 2.72 -8.06 17.78
C THR A 171 3.92 -8.08 18.72
N SER A 172 5.02 -7.46 18.31
CA SER A 172 6.25 -7.30 19.09
C SER A 172 6.74 -5.86 19.03
N VAL A 173 7.34 -5.38 20.12
CA VAL A 173 7.97 -4.05 20.20
C VAL A 173 9.45 -4.23 20.48
N TYR A 174 10.30 -3.41 19.84
CA TYR A 174 11.72 -3.41 20.12
C TYR A 174 12.00 -2.69 21.44
N ARG A 175 12.54 -3.42 22.44
CA ARG A 175 12.93 -2.90 23.75
C ARG A 175 14.17 -3.65 24.23
N ASP A 176 15.10 -2.96 24.89
CA ASP A 176 16.29 -3.58 25.48
C ASP A 176 17.08 -4.46 24.47
N ASP A 177 17.26 -3.93 23.25
CA ASP A 177 17.92 -4.58 22.12
C ASP A 177 17.29 -5.90 21.64
N ARG A 178 16.01 -6.14 21.95
CA ARG A 178 15.28 -7.36 21.55
C ARG A 178 13.83 -7.07 21.17
N TRP A 179 13.29 -7.88 20.27
CA TRP A 179 11.86 -7.91 20.00
C TRP A 179 11.14 -8.64 21.12
N THR A 180 10.36 -7.91 21.91
CA THR A 180 9.55 -8.49 22.98
C THR A 180 8.11 -8.62 22.51
N ALA A 181 7.60 -9.86 22.50
CA ALA A 181 6.21 -10.13 22.17
C ALA A 181 5.30 -9.55 23.27
N THR A 182 4.31 -8.77 22.88
CA THR A 182 3.26 -8.31 23.80
C THR A 182 2.13 -9.34 23.79
N GLN A 183 1.77 -9.90 24.95
CA GLN A 183 0.59 -10.76 25.05
C GLN A 183 -0.68 -9.91 24.87
N GLY A 184 -1.40 -10.13 23.76
CA GLY A 184 -2.60 -9.38 23.36
C GLY A 184 -2.31 -8.33 22.29
N ARG A 185 -3.35 -7.99 21.49
CA ARG A 185 -3.29 -6.81 20.61
C ARG A 185 -2.94 -5.62 21.49
N ILE A 186 -1.82 -4.94 21.23
CA ILE A 186 -1.53 -3.66 21.88
C ILE A 186 -2.76 -2.81 21.64
N LYS A 187 -3.42 -2.38 22.73
CA LYS A 187 -4.57 -1.49 22.66
C LYS A 187 -4.03 -0.17 22.13
N ARG A 188 -4.00 -0.02 20.80
CA ARG A 188 -3.68 1.23 20.12
C ARG A 188 -4.66 2.24 20.70
N THR A 189 -4.14 3.30 21.28
CA THR A 189 -4.94 4.30 21.99
C THR A 189 -6.04 4.79 21.04
N GLU A 190 -7.21 5.22 21.50
CA GLU A 190 -8.30 5.62 20.57
C GLU A 190 -7.94 6.78 19.62
N GLU A 191 -6.90 7.56 19.93
CA GLU A 191 -6.26 8.53 19.02
C GLU A 191 -5.33 7.90 17.96
N GLU A 192 -4.91 6.65 18.17
CA GLU A 192 -4.10 5.76 17.31
C GLU A 192 -4.96 4.64 16.68
N LYS A 193 -6.27 4.88 16.48
CA LYS A 193 -7.12 3.98 15.68
C LYS A 193 -7.25 4.43 14.22
N PRO A 194 -6.24 4.23 13.37
CA PRO A 194 -6.45 4.06 11.94
C PRO A 194 -6.45 2.55 11.65
N GLU A 195 -7.13 1.74 12.47
CA GLU A 195 -7.08 0.26 12.48
C GLU A 195 -7.55 -0.42 11.18
N TYR A 196 -7.82 0.36 10.14
CA TYR A 196 -8.15 -0.14 8.82
C TYR A 196 -7.39 0.57 7.69
N PHE A 197 -6.45 1.49 7.97
CA PHE A 197 -6.03 2.45 6.94
C PHE A 197 -5.07 1.89 5.91
N VAL A 198 -4.08 1.04 6.23
CA VAL A 198 -3.17 0.55 5.18
C VAL A 198 -3.95 -0.29 4.15
N ASP A 199 -4.80 -1.19 4.64
CA ASP A 199 -5.50 -2.12 3.78
C ASP A 199 -6.77 -1.47 3.16
N LYS A 200 -7.44 -0.55 3.87
CA LYS A 200 -8.45 0.34 3.25
C LYS A 200 -7.83 1.34 2.28
N LEU A 201 -6.61 1.84 2.47
CA LEU A 201 -5.96 2.70 1.47
C LEU A 201 -5.61 1.90 0.22
N ARG A 202 -5.08 0.67 0.37
CA ARG A 202 -4.93 -0.27 -0.76
C ARG A 202 -6.25 -0.44 -1.52
N THR A 203 -7.37 -0.56 -0.78
CA THR A 203 -8.72 -0.81 -1.34
C THR A 203 -9.43 0.45 -1.89
N LEU A 204 -9.43 1.59 -1.18
CA LEU A 204 -10.19 2.80 -1.52
C LEU A 204 -9.53 3.67 -2.59
N PHE A 205 -8.22 3.60 -2.73
CA PHE A 205 -7.49 4.47 -3.66
C PHE A 205 -6.92 3.73 -4.87
N GLY A 206 -7.29 2.46 -5.08
CA GLY A 206 -6.72 1.66 -6.16
C GLY A 206 -5.20 1.75 -6.14
N LEU A 207 -4.60 1.76 -4.94
CA LEU A 207 -3.16 1.98 -4.76
C LEU A 207 -2.33 0.76 -5.21
N LEU A 208 -2.91 -0.09 -6.06
CA LEU A 208 -2.37 -1.25 -6.78
C LEU A 208 -2.98 -1.42 -8.19
N ASP A 209 -3.61 -0.37 -8.74
CA ASP A 209 -4.16 -0.27 -10.10
C ASP A 209 -3.44 0.73 -11.01
#